data_AF-A0A959SP91-F1
#
_entry.id   AF-A0A959SP91-F1
#
_cell.length_a   1.000
_cell.length_b   1.000
_cell.length_c   1.000
_cell.angle_alpha   90.00
_cell.angle_beta   90.00
_cell.angle_gamma   90.00
#
_symmetry.space_group_name_H-M   'P 1'
#
loop_
_entity.id
_entity.type
_entity.pdbx_description
1 polymer ?
#
loop_
_entity_poly.entity_id
_entity_poly.type
_entity_poly.pdbx_seq_one_letter_code
_entity_poly.pdbx_strand_id
1 'polypeptide(L)'
;LNHFEVGNELYVMGLVTDITERHKAQEALQRNTAELEKRVEERTAELAKGAHAVETAYQREKELNALKSRFVSMASHEFRTPLSTIMGSADLIARYTEGPGNEKVHKHVQRIRTKVRDLTSILNDFLSFERISQGDLPSEPEELDIVHLCIGLMEEMRGMAKAGQALEYDHRSDDRTIIIDRGML
;
A
#
# COMPACT_ATOMS: atom_id res chain seq x y z
N LEU A 1 66.90 42.24 13.39
CA LEU A 1 68.18 41.91 14.04
C LEU A 1 68.82 43.22 14.44
N ASN A 2 68.80 43.54 15.73
CA ASN A 2 69.49 44.73 16.23
C ASN A 2 70.98 44.38 16.36
N HIS A 3 71.83 45.18 15.74
CA HIS A 3 73.27 45.09 15.91
C HIS A 3 73.68 45.84 17.18
N PHE A 4 74.76 45.41 17.82
CA PHE A 4 75.38 46.16 18.91
C PHE A 4 76.88 46.25 18.68
N GLU A 5 77.46 47.41 18.95
CA GLU A 5 78.90 47.64 18.81
C GLU A 5 79.62 47.45 20.13
N VAL A 6 80.73 46.72 20.10
CA VAL A 6 81.65 46.60 21.23
C VAL A 6 83.04 46.91 20.69
N GLY A 7 83.67 47.99 21.18
CA GLY A 7 85.07 48.31 20.87
C GLY A 7 85.36 48.53 19.37
N ASN A 8 84.46 49.21 18.64
CA ASN A 8 84.56 49.51 17.20
C ASN A 8 84.34 48.31 16.25
N GLU A 9 83.80 47.19 16.76
CA GLU A 9 83.37 46.04 15.97
C GLU A 9 81.86 45.78 16.12
N LEU A 10 81.22 45.43 15.00
CA LEU A 10 79.78 45.24 14.90
C LEU A 10 79.39 43.78 15.12
N TYR A 11 78.58 43.49 16.13
CA TYR A 11 78.08 42.15 16.42
C TYR A 11 76.57 42.05 16.19
N VAL A 12 76.14 40.88 15.72
CA VAL A 12 74.73 40.55 15.55
C VAL A 12 74.44 39.27 16.32
N MET A 13 73.49 39.35 17.25
CA MET A 13 72.99 38.17 17.94
C MET A 13 71.93 37.49 17.08
N GLY A 14 72.21 36.27 16.63
CA GLY A 14 71.22 35.38 16.02
C GLY A 14 70.76 34.33 17.03
N LEU A 15 69.44 34.12 17.13
CA LEU A 15 68.87 32.98 17.84
C LEU A 15 68.26 32.03 16.82
N VAL A 16 68.73 30.78 16.82
CA VAL A 16 68.21 29.71 15.96
C VAL A 16 67.47 28.73 16.86
N THR A 17 66.17 28.59 16.63
CA THR A 17 65.34 27.59 17.30
C THR A 17 64.95 26.53 16.28
N ASP A 18 65.18 25.26 16.60
CA ASP A 18 64.67 24.15 15.78
C ASP A 18 63.15 24.06 15.95
N ILE A 19 62.43 24.29 14.84
CA ILE A 19 60.97 24.24 14.77
C ILE A 19 60.47 23.07 13.92
N THR A 20 61.35 22.16 13.53
CA THR A 20 61.05 21.06 12.61
C THR A 20 59.91 20.18 13.13
N GLU A 21 59.98 19.77 14.39
CA GLU A 21 58.95 18.91 15.00
C GLU A 21 57.60 19.63 15.12
N ARG A 22 57.61 20.93 15.42
CA ARG A 22 56.37 21.73 15.49
C ARG A 22 55.69 21.84 14.13
N HIS A 23 56.46 22.10 13.06
CA HIS A 23 55.92 22.18 11.70
C HIS A 23 55.36 20.83 11.25
N LYS A 24 56.08 19.72 11.49
CA LYS A 24 55.57 18.36 11.21
C LYS A 24 54.26 18.06 11.95
N ALA A 25 54.19 18.40 13.24
CA ALA A 25 52.98 18.20 14.04
C ALA A 25 51.80 19.03 13.52
N GLN A 26 52.05 20.27 13.09
CA GLN A 26 51.01 21.14 12.52
C GLN A 26 50.49 20.60 11.18
N GLU A 27 51.38 20.13 10.30
CA GLU A 27 50.97 19.51 9.03
C GLU A 27 50.19 18.21 9.26
N ALA A 28 50.65 17.36 10.18
CA ALA A 28 49.95 16.13 10.54
C ALA A 28 48.55 16.44 11.10
N LEU A 29 48.42 17.46 11.96
CA LEU A 29 47.14 17.90 12.48
C LEU A 29 46.21 18.39 11.35
N GLN A 30 46.71 19.22 10.43
CA GLN A 30 45.92 19.71 9.30
C GLN A 30 45.44 18.57 8.40
N ARG A 31 46.30 17.59 8.11
CA ARG A 31 45.93 16.40 7.32
C ARG A 31 44.85 15.59 8.03
N ASN A 32 45.02 15.32 9.32
CA ASN A 32 44.04 14.58 10.11
C ASN A 32 42.70 15.33 10.19
N THR A 33 42.71 16.66 10.38
CA THR A 33 41.48 17.46 10.40
C THR A 33 40.75 17.37 9.07
N ALA A 34 41.45 17.55 7.95
CA ALA A 34 40.83 17.45 6.62
C ALA A 34 40.28 16.03 6.34
N GLU A 35 40.98 14.98 6.76
CA GLU A 35 40.51 13.61 6.65
C GLU A 35 39.26 13.35 7.51
N LEU A 36 39.24 13.85 8.74
CA LEU A 36 38.10 13.73 9.64
C LEU A 36 36.89 14.51 9.11
N GLU A 37 37.07 15.72 8.60
CA GLU A 37 36.01 16.51 7.98
C GLU A 37 35.37 15.76 6.81
N LYS A 38 36.21 15.24 5.90
CA LYS A 38 35.74 14.42 4.78
C LYS A 38 34.97 13.20 5.26
N ARG A 39 35.48 12.49 6.28
CA ARG A 39 34.82 11.30 6.83
C ARG A 39 33.51 11.64 7.52
N VAL A 40 33.42 12.77 8.21
CA VAL A 40 32.18 13.27 8.81
C VAL A 40 31.17 13.60 7.72
N GLU A 41 31.58 14.26 6.65
CA GLU A 41 30.70 14.57 5.51
C GLU A 41 30.15 13.29 4.86
N GLU A 42 31.02 12.33 4.54
CA GLU A 42 30.63 11.03 3.96
C GLU A 42 29.64 10.28 4.86
N ARG A 43 29.93 10.18 6.16
CA ARG A 43 29.07 9.48 7.12
C ARG A 43 27.75 10.20 7.37
N THR A 44 27.76 11.54 7.36
CA THR A 44 26.54 12.33 7.50
C THR A 44 25.63 12.14 6.27
N ALA A 45 26.22 12.10 5.08
CA ALA A 45 25.47 11.82 3.85
C ALA A 45 24.89 10.39 3.82
N GLU A 46 25.65 9.38 4.27
CA GLU A 46 25.16 8.00 4.43
C GLU A 46 24.00 7.93 5.43
N LEU A 47 24.14 8.56 6.59
CA LEU A 47 23.09 8.61 7.62
C LEU A 47 21.82 9.30 7.11
N ALA A 48 21.95 10.41 6.39
CA ALA A 48 20.81 11.12 5.81
C ALA A 48 20.05 10.24 4.79
N LYS A 49 20.78 9.51 3.93
CA LYS A 49 20.18 8.55 2.99
C LYS A 49 19.46 7.41 3.72
N GLY A 50 20.10 6.84 4.75
CA GLY A 50 19.51 5.79 5.57
C GLY A 50 18.23 6.25 6.29
N ALA A 51 18.26 7.43 6.91
CA ALA A 51 17.09 8.01 7.57
C ALA A 51 15.92 8.22 6.59
N HIS A 52 16.20 8.74 5.39
CA HIS A 52 15.17 8.92 4.38
C HIS A 52 14.56 7.59 3.87
N ALA A 53 15.38 6.56 3.68
CA ALA A 53 14.92 5.24 3.30
C ALA A 53 14.03 4.60 4.37
N VAL A 54 14.41 4.73 5.65
CA VAL A 54 13.62 4.24 6.79
C VAL A 54 12.28 4.97 6.88
N GLU A 55 12.27 6.31 6.76
CA GLU A 55 11.04 7.09 6.79
C GLU A 55 10.08 6.69 5.65
N THR A 56 10.62 6.49 4.44
CA THR A 56 9.82 6.06 3.29
C THR A 56 9.24 4.66 3.49
N ALA A 57 10.03 3.73 4.02
CA ALA A 57 9.58 2.37 4.33
C ALA A 57 8.51 2.37 5.41
N TYR A 58 8.70 3.16 6.47
CA TYR A 58 7.74 3.29 7.57
C TYR A 58 6.42 3.88 7.11
N GLN A 59 6.44 4.91 6.26
CA GLN A 59 5.22 5.50 5.71
C GLN A 59 4.44 4.49 4.85
N ARG A 60 5.14 3.70 4.02
CA ARG A 60 4.53 2.60 3.24
C ARG A 60 3.94 1.51 4.13
N GLU A 61 4.65 1.10 5.18
CA GLU A 61 4.17 0.12 6.14
C GLU A 61 2.90 0.61 6.83
N LYS A 62 2.86 1.88 7.24
CA LYS A 62 1.71 2.50 7.89
C LYS A 62 0.49 2.54 6.97
N GLU A 63 0.68 2.89 5.70
CA GLU A 63 -0.38 2.87 4.68
C GLU A 63 -0.93 1.45 4.47
N LEU A 64 -0.04 0.46 4.33
CA LEU A 64 -0.43 -0.94 4.20
C LEU A 64 -1.21 -1.43 5.43
N ASN A 65 -0.76 -1.07 6.63
CA ASN A 65 -1.40 -1.46 7.88
C ASN A 65 -2.78 -0.80 8.05
N ALA A 66 -2.92 0.47 7.65
CA ALA A 66 -4.20 1.17 7.64
C ALA A 66 -5.18 0.49 6.66
N LEU A 67 -4.70 0.14 5.46
CA LEU A 67 -5.50 -0.58 4.47
C LEU A 67 -5.94 -1.96 4.99
N LYS A 68 -5.02 -2.73 5.58
CA LYS A 68 -5.30 -4.02 6.21
C LYS A 68 -6.35 -3.91 7.31
N SER A 69 -6.22 -2.91 8.19
CA SER A 69 -7.15 -2.68 9.29
C SER A 69 -8.55 -2.32 8.78
N ARG A 70 -8.64 -1.41 7.80
CA ARG A 70 -9.90 -1.03 7.15
C ARG A 70 -10.56 -2.23 6.49
N PHE A 71 -9.77 -3.05 5.80
CA PHE A 71 -10.26 -4.24 5.11
C PHE A 71 -10.82 -5.28 6.09
N VAL A 72 -10.10 -5.63 7.16
CA VAL A 72 -10.59 -6.58 8.20
C VAL A 72 -11.87 -6.08 8.84
N SER A 73 -11.95 -4.77 9.14
CA SER A 73 -13.16 -4.17 9.67
C SER A 73 -14.34 -4.31 8.71
N MET A 74 -14.13 -3.97 7.43
CA MET A 74 -15.14 -4.07 6.37
C MET A 74 -15.66 -5.50 6.22
N ALA A 75 -14.77 -6.48 6.05
CA ALA A 75 -15.14 -7.89 5.94
C ALA A 75 -15.93 -8.38 7.17
N SER A 76 -15.52 -7.97 8.37
CA SER A 76 -16.24 -8.33 9.61
C SER A 76 -17.68 -7.81 9.63
N HIS A 77 -17.90 -6.59 9.14
CA HIS A 77 -19.23 -6.00 9.03
C HIS A 77 -20.08 -6.69 7.95
N GLU A 78 -19.48 -6.96 6.79
CA GLU A 78 -20.16 -7.62 5.68
C GLU A 78 -20.51 -9.07 6.00
N PHE A 79 -19.73 -9.77 6.81
CA PHE A 79 -20.08 -11.10 7.32
C PHE A 79 -21.18 -11.08 8.39
N ARG A 80 -21.21 -10.06 9.26
CA ARG A 80 -22.18 -9.97 10.36
C ARG A 80 -23.63 -9.93 9.87
N THR A 81 -23.90 -9.16 8.82
CA THR A 81 -25.26 -8.99 8.27
C THR A 81 -25.91 -10.29 7.77
N PRO A 82 -25.27 -11.06 6.87
CA PRO A 82 -25.81 -12.34 6.42
C PRO A 82 -25.86 -13.39 7.53
N LEU A 83 -24.88 -13.44 8.43
CA LEU A 83 -24.92 -14.34 9.60
C LEU A 83 -26.13 -14.06 10.49
N SER A 84 -26.42 -12.80 10.82
CA SER A 84 -27.60 -12.41 11.59
C SER A 84 -28.91 -12.80 10.88
N THR A 85 -28.94 -12.68 9.54
CA THR A 85 -30.11 -13.07 8.75
C THR A 85 -30.32 -14.59 8.72
N ILE A 86 -29.23 -15.36 8.64
CA ILE A 86 -29.24 -16.83 8.71
C ILE A 86 -29.76 -17.27 10.07
N MET A 87 -29.19 -16.72 11.15
CA MET A 87 -29.58 -17.02 12.52
C MET A 87 -31.08 -16.74 12.76
N GLY A 88 -31.55 -15.53 12.43
CA GLY A 88 -32.96 -15.19 12.60
C GLY A 88 -33.91 -16.03 11.73
N SER A 89 -33.47 -16.48 10.56
CA SER A 89 -34.27 -17.40 9.73
C SER A 89 -34.30 -18.81 10.31
N ALA A 90 -33.19 -19.29 10.88
CA ALA A 90 -33.13 -20.57 11.57
C ALA A 90 -34.01 -20.57 12.85
N ASP A 91 -33.97 -19.50 13.65
CA ASP A 91 -34.82 -19.32 14.83
C ASP A 91 -36.31 -19.35 14.48
N LEU A 92 -36.69 -18.74 13.35
CA LEU A 92 -38.07 -18.76 12.88
C LEU A 92 -38.50 -20.14 12.38
N ILE A 93 -37.62 -20.86 11.67
CA ILE A 93 -37.87 -22.26 11.27
C ILE A 93 -38.09 -23.14 12.49
N ALA A 94 -37.26 -23.01 13.52
CA ALA A 94 -37.38 -23.77 14.77
C ALA A 94 -38.71 -23.53 15.49
N ARG A 95 -39.34 -22.36 15.31
CA ARG A 95 -40.66 -22.03 15.88
C ARG A 95 -41.84 -22.57 15.06
N TYR A 96 -41.62 -23.07 13.84
CA TYR A 96 -42.67 -23.59 12.96
C TYR A 96 -42.91 -25.11 13.08
N THR A 97 -42.32 -25.77 14.08
CA THR A 97 -42.37 -27.23 14.27
C THR A 97 -43.75 -27.80 14.64
N GLU A 98 -44.79 -26.98 14.86
CA GLU A 98 -46.10 -27.44 15.38
C GLU A 98 -47.32 -27.18 14.46
N GLY A 99 -47.17 -27.02 13.14
CA GLY A 99 -48.33 -26.88 12.24
C GLY A 99 -48.02 -27.06 10.75
N PRO A 100 -49.01 -26.86 9.84
CA PRO A 100 -48.80 -26.93 8.39
C PRO A 100 -47.96 -25.72 7.92
N GLY A 101 -46.67 -25.73 8.24
CA GLY A 101 -45.72 -24.62 8.10
C GLY A 101 -44.82 -24.67 6.87
N ASN A 102 -45.10 -25.54 5.91
CA ASN A 102 -44.16 -25.90 4.83
C ASN A 102 -43.72 -24.68 3.99
N GLU A 103 -44.63 -23.76 3.68
CA GLU A 103 -44.32 -22.58 2.86
C GLU A 103 -43.50 -21.51 3.60
N LYS A 104 -43.77 -21.27 4.90
CA LYS A 104 -43.00 -20.33 5.72
C LYS A 104 -41.59 -20.86 5.98
N VAL A 105 -41.48 -22.16 6.29
CA VAL A 105 -40.19 -22.84 6.41
C VAL A 105 -39.40 -22.74 5.10
N HIS A 106 -40.04 -23.01 3.96
CA HIS A 106 -39.39 -22.89 2.65
C HIS A 106 -38.84 -21.48 2.40
N LYS A 107 -39.60 -20.43 2.70
CA LYS A 107 -39.15 -19.03 2.56
C LYS A 107 -37.91 -18.73 3.41
N HIS A 108 -37.87 -19.20 4.65
CA HIS A 108 -36.72 -19.01 5.53
C HIS A 108 -35.50 -19.83 5.09
N VAL A 109 -35.70 -21.05 4.60
CA VAL A 109 -34.64 -21.87 4.00
C VAL A 109 -34.03 -21.17 2.79
N GLN A 110 -34.85 -20.57 1.92
CA GLN A 110 -34.34 -19.79 0.78
C GLN A 110 -33.56 -18.55 1.22
N ARG A 111 -34.02 -17.84 2.26
CA ARG A 111 -33.25 -16.72 2.84
C ARG A 111 -31.88 -17.17 3.35
N ILE A 112 -31.81 -18.30 4.05
CA ILE A 112 -30.53 -18.89 4.50
C ILE A 112 -29.63 -19.19 3.31
N ARG A 113 -30.14 -19.89 2.29
CA ARG A 113 -29.37 -20.23 1.07
C ARG A 113 -28.80 -18.99 0.38
N THR A 114 -29.59 -17.94 0.22
CA THR A 114 -29.11 -16.68 -0.36
C THR A 114 -28.00 -16.07 0.48
N LYS A 115 -28.17 -16.00 1.81
CA LYS A 115 -27.16 -15.38 2.68
C LYS A 115 -25.87 -16.18 2.80
N VAL A 116 -25.91 -17.51 2.68
CA VAL A 116 -24.72 -18.36 2.55
C VAL A 116 -24.00 -18.09 1.22
N ARG A 117 -24.76 -17.88 0.13
CA ARG A 117 -24.17 -17.50 -1.16
C ARG A 117 -23.48 -16.14 -1.08
N ASP A 118 -24.12 -15.15 -0.45
CA ASP A 118 -23.53 -13.83 -0.22
C ASP A 118 -22.20 -13.94 0.56
N LEU A 119 -22.17 -14.73 1.64
CA LEU A 119 -20.94 -15.01 2.40
C LEU A 119 -19.83 -15.65 1.57
N THR A 120 -20.22 -16.58 0.68
CA THR A 120 -19.26 -17.26 -0.22
C THR A 120 -18.67 -16.27 -1.23
N SER A 121 -19.47 -15.33 -1.73
CA SER A 121 -18.99 -14.25 -2.60
C SER A 121 -17.96 -13.39 -1.89
N ILE A 122 -18.27 -12.90 -0.69
CA ILE A 122 -17.34 -12.08 0.12
C ILE A 122 -16.03 -12.83 0.39
N LEU A 123 -16.10 -14.15 0.62
CA LEU A 123 -14.90 -14.98 0.82
C LEU A 123 -14.06 -15.14 -0.46
N ASN A 124 -14.71 -15.24 -1.62
CA ASN A 124 -14.00 -15.26 -2.90
C ASN A 124 -13.36 -13.89 -3.19
N ASP A 125 -14.04 -12.79 -2.89
CA ASP A 125 -13.51 -11.44 -3.02
C ASP A 125 -12.26 -11.26 -2.14
N PHE A 126 -12.26 -11.84 -0.94
CA PHE A 126 -11.09 -11.89 -0.05
C PHE A 126 -9.91 -12.63 -0.69
N LEU A 127 -10.13 -13.83 -1.25
CA LEU A 127 -9.07 -14.62 -1.88
C LEU A 127 -8.52 -13.93 -3.14
N SER A 128 -9.38 -13.28 -3.92
CA SER A 128 -8.95 -12.48 -5.08
C SER A 128 -8.08 -11.30 -4.64
N PHE A 129 -8.43 -10.61 -3.55
CA PHE A 129 -7.61 -9.52 -3.01
C PHE A 129 -6.23 -10.00 -2.53
N GLU A 130 -6.16 -11.16 -1.87
CA GLU A 130 -4.88 -11.76 -1.44
C GLU A 130 -3.96 -12.04 -2.64
N ARG A 131 -4.51 -12.61 -3.72
CA ARG A 131 -3.76 -12.88 -4.95
C ARG A 131 -3.25 -11.60 -5.61
N ILE A 132 -4.08 -10.55 -5.69
CA ILE A 132 -3.66 -9.22 -6.20
C ILE A 132 -2.50 -8.66 -5.35
N SER A 133 -2.61 -8.77 -4.02
CA SER A 133 -1.61 -8.25 -3.08
C SER A 133 -0.26 -8.98 -3.17
N GLN A 134 -0.27 -10.25 -3.58
CA GLN A 134 0.93 -11.07 -3.80
C GLN A 134 1.54 -10.88 -5.20
N GLY A 135 0.86 -10.15 -6.10
CA GLY A 135 1.29 -9.99 -7.50
C GLY A 135 1.03 -11.23 -8.36
N ASP A 136 0.31 -12.21 -7.84
CA ASP A 136 0.09 -13.54 -8.41
C ASP A 136 -1.26 -13.64 -9.14
N LEU A 137 -1.68 -12.56 -9.81
CA LEU A 137 -2.81 -12.65 -10.75
C LEU A 137 -2.26 -12.98 -12.15
N PRO A 138 -2.36 -14.24 -12.63
CA PRO A 138 -2.15 -14.50 -14.04
C PRO A 138 -3.20 -13.70 -14.80
N SER A 139 -2.75 -12.72 -15.59
CA SER A 139 -3.64 -12.02 -16.50
C SER A 139 -3.81 -12.88 -17.74
N GLU A 140 -5.05 -13.20 -18.08
CA GLU A 140 -5.42 -13.91 -19.29
C GLU A 140 -6.30 -12.99 -20.14
N PRO A 141 -5.71 -12.03 -20.89
CA PRO A 141 -6.48 -11.10 -21.70
C PRO A 141 -7.16 -11.85 -22.84
N GLU A 142 -8.45 -11.63 -23.01
CA GLU A 142 -9.23 -12.17 -24.11
C GLU A 142 -9.93 -11.05 -24.90
N GLU A 143 -10.26 -11.33 -26.16
CA GLU A 143 -11.09 -10.44 -26.97
C GLU A 143 -12.54 -10.51 -26.48
N LEU A 144 -13.11 -9.36 -26.14
CA LEU A 144 -14.47 -9.23 -25.62
C LEU A 144 -15.28 -8.23 -26.43
N ASP A 145 -16.48 -8.63 -26.89
CA ASP A 145 -17.46 -7.71 -27.47
C ASP A 145 -18.14 -6.90 -26.34
N ILE A 146 -17.70 -5.66 -26.16
CA ILE A 146 -18.20 -4.77 -25.11
C ILE A 146 -19.68 -4.41 -25.29
N VAL A 147 -20.14 -4.31 -26.55
CA VAL A 147 -21.54 -4.00 -26.86
C VAL A 147 -22.42 -5.17 -26.45
N HIS A 148 -21.99 -6.40 -26.76
CA HIS A 148 -22.73 -7.60 -26.35
C HIS A 148 -22.81 -7.73 -24.82
N LEU A 149 -21.71 -7.48 -24.10
CA LEU A 149 -21.69 -7.46 -22.64
C LEU A 149 -22.68 -6.42 -22.08
N CYS A 150 -22.62 -5.18 -22.55
CA CYS A 150 -23.47 -4.10 -22.07
C CYS A 150 -24.96 -4.37 -22.33
N ILE A 151 -25.31 -4.94 -23.49
CA ILE A 151 -26.70 -5.33 -23.78
C ILE A 151 -27.19 -6.39 -22.79
N GLY A 152 -26.39 -7.44 -22.52
CA GLY A 152 -26.75 -8.47 -21.54
C GLY A 152 -26.96 -7.90 -20.13
N LEU A 153 -26.06 -7.01 -19.69
CA LEU A 153 -26.20 -6.30 -18.41
C LEU A 153 -27.46 -5.43 -18.36
N MET A 154 -27.78 -4.75 -19.46
CA MET A 154 -29.00 -3.93 -19.55
C MET A 154 -30.27 -4.77 -19.43
N GLU A 155 -30.30 -5.97 -19.99
CA GLU A 155 -31.43 -6.90 -19.83
C GLU A 155 -31.59 -7.37 -18.38
N GLU A 156 -30.48 -7.74 -17.74
CA GLU A 156 -30.49 -8.14 -16.32
C GLU A 156 -30.95 -7.00 -15.40
N MET A 157 -30.43 -5.80 -15.62
CA MET A 157 -30.81 -4.61 -14.86
C MET A 157 -32.27 -4.20 -15.08
N ARG A 158 -32.81 -4.37 -16.29
CA ARG A 158 -34.25 -4.14 -16.55
C ARG A 158 -35.12 -5.09 -15.75
N GLY A 159 -34.69 -6.34 -15.53
CA GLY A 159 -35.39 -7.28 -14.65
C GLY A 159 -35.47 -6.84 -13.18
N MET A 160 -34.56 -5.96 -12.75
CA MET A 160 -34.51 -5.39 -11.39
C MET A 160 -35.11 -3.98 -11.30
N ALA A 161 -35.43 -3.35 -12.43
CA ALA A 161 -35.94 -1.98 -12.48
C ALA A 161 -37.34 -1.89 -11.83
N LYS A 162 -37.54 -0.88 -10.97
CA LYS A 162 -38.84 -0.61 -10.36
C LYS A 162 -39.76 0.14 -11.33
N ALA A 163 -41.06 0.11 -11.06
CA ALA A 163 -42.04 0.88 -11.82
C ALA A 163 -41.65 2.37 -11.89
N GLY A 164 -41.57 2.91 -13.10
CA GLY A 164 -41.17 4.29 -13.38
C GLY A 164 -39.67 4.50 -13.63
N GLN A 165 -38.83 3.46 -13.56
CA GLN A 165 -37.42 3.56 -13.93
C GLN A 165 -37.20 3.12 -15.38
N ALA A 166 -36.49 3.94 -16.15
CA ALA A 166 -36.05 3.63 -17.50
C ALA A 166 -34.52 3.55 -17.55
N LEU A 167 -34.00 2.53 -18.21
CA LEU A 167 -32.58 2.37 -18.49
C LEU A 167 -32.38 2.61 -19.98
N GLU A 168 -31.47 3.52 -20.32
CA GLU A 168 -31.06 3.83 -21.69
C GLU A 168 -29.57 3.54 -21.84
N TYR A 169 -29.20 2.92 -22.96
CA TYR A 169 -27.83 2.60 -23.31
C TYR A 169 -27.53 3.18 -24.68
N ASP A 170 -26.44 3.95 -24.77
CA ASP A 170 -25.96 4.60 -25.99
C ASP A 170 -24.46 4.29 -26.15
N HIS A 171 -24.09 3.63 -27.24
CA HIS A 171 -22.70 3.29 -27.58
C HIS A 171 -22.24 4.12 -28.78
N ARG A 172 -21.20 4.93 -28.58
CA ARG A 172 -20.77 5.96 -29.56
C ARG A 172 -19.49 5.63 -30.32
N SER A 173 -19.03 4.37 -30.25
CA SER A 173 -17.81 3.91 -30.93
C SER A 173 -18.14 2.82 -31.95
N ASP A 174 -17.43 2.83 -33.08
CA ASP A 174 -17.50 1.73 -34.05
C ASP A 174 -16.70 0.50 -33.58
N ASP A 175 -15.73 0.70 -32.68
CA ASP A 175 -14.98 -0.39 -32.05
C ASP A 175 -15.86 -1.12 -31.03
N ARG A 176 -16.02 -2.42 -31.25
CA ARG A 176 -16.82 -3.33 -30.40
C ARG A 176 -15.97 -4.28 -29.60
N THR A 177 -14.74 -4.53 -30.02
CA THR A 177 -13.86 -5.49 -29.37
C THR A 177 -12.83 -4.77 -28.52
N ILE A 178 -12.73 -5.17 -27.27
CA ILE A 178 -11.65 -4.75 -26.37
C ILE A 178 -10.86 -5.99 -25.93
N ILE A 179 -9.57 -5.80 -25.65
CA ILE A 179 -8.76 -6.84 -25.02
C ILE A 179 -8.77 -6.56 -23.52
N ILE A 180 -9.39 -7.46 -22.76
CA ILE A 180 -9.50 -7.34 -21.30
C ILE A 180 -9.47 -8.74 -20.69
N ASP A 181 -8.97 -8.82 -19.46
CA ASP A 181 -9.12 -10.03 -18.66
C ASP A 181 -10.55 -10.10 -18.12
N ARG A 182 -11.32 -11.08 -18.56
CA ARG A 182 -12.72 -11.23 -18.13
C ARG A 182 -12.86 -11.59 -16.66
N GLY A 183 -11.83 -12.14 -16.02
CA GLY A 183 -11.79 -12.35 -14.58
C GLY A 183 -11.62 -11.06 -13.76
N MET A 184 -11.33 -9.94 -14.42
CA MET A 184 -11.23 -8.61 -13.81
C MET A 184 -12.48 -7.72 -14.03
N LEU A 185 -13.50 -8.20 -14.75
CA LEU A 185 -14.81 -7.55 -14.93
C LEU A 185 -15.81 -7.99 -13.84
#